data_AF-A0A1V3Q128-F1
#
_entry.id   AF-A0A1V3Q128-F1
#
_cell.length_a   1.000
_cell.length_b   1.000
_cell.length_c   1.000
_cell.angle_alpha   90.00
_cell.angle_beta   90.00
_cell.angle_gamma   90.00
#
_symmetry.space_group_name_H-M   'P 1'
#
loop_
_entity.id
_entity.type
_entity.pdbx_description
1 polymer ?
#
loop_
_entity_poly.entity_id
_entity_poly.type
_entity_poly.pdbx_seq_one_letter_code
_entity_poly.pdbx_strand_id
1 'polypeptide(L)'
;MRIERLDLSSGQCCYVVDDVLLEPERLVAWADTCRSAFRPVDFSAYPGQFVMLPADLDAAIGAWFTQYMRPLFDARRLIRMHVRLSMVTLPPAALRPAQWLCHSDHFGLEPAQSIQASVLYLFKDPGLGGTGFYEPARPAAEMRNLFGDAIQLSADAFTERHGIEAGYMLDSNRYFNRIGGVAARWNRMVFYDGTLLHSGDIVAPEKLNNDPLSGRLTLNGFYTCRRRAS
;
A
#
# COMPACT_ATOMS: atom_id res chain seq x y z
N MET A 1 -3.71 23.40 0.50
CA MET A 1 -3.45 21.97 0.78
C MET A 1 -2.99 21.83 2.21
N ARG A 2 -3.65 20.98 3.01
CA ARG A 2 -3.28 20.73 4.42
C ARG A 2 -2.68 19.32 4.50
N ILE A 3 -1.49 19.21 5.11
CA ILE A 3 -0.87 17.94 5.43
C ILE A 3 -1.10 17.69 6.92
N GLU A 4 -1.78 16.59 7.24
CA GLU A 4 -2.03 16.17 8.61
C GLU A 4 -1.06 15.04 8.97
N ARG A 5 -0.45 15.12 10.14
CA ARG A 5 0.34 14.04 10.72
C ARG A 5 -0.56 13.22 11.63
N LEU A 6 -0.59 11.91 11.41
CA LEU A 6 -1.27 10.96 12.27
C LEU A 6 -0.21 10.10 12.96
N ASP A 7 -0.10 10.24 14.28
CA ASP A 7 0.77 9.41 15.10
C ASP A 7 0.14 8.04 15.33
N LEU A 8 0.96 7.00 15.16
CA LEU A 8 0.60 5.60 15.39
C LEU A 8 1.02 5.21 16.81
N SER A 9 0.38 4.20 17.39
CA SER A 9 0.64 3.79 18.78
C SER A 9 2.07 3.30 19.02
N SER A 10 2.82 2.95 17.96
CA SER A 10 4.24 2.55 18.01
C SER A 10 5.21 3.74 18.09
N GLY A 11 4.72 4.99 18.05
CA GLY A 11 5.55 6.20 17.95
C GLY A 11 6.00 6.54 16.53
N GLN A 12 5.68 5.70 15.54
CA GLN A 12 5.78 6.03 14.12
C GLN A 12 4.62 6.94 13.69
N CYS A 13 4.63 7.44 12.46
CA CYS A 13 3.54 8.26 11.94
C CYS A 13 3.29 8.00 10.45
N CYS A 14 2.11 8.38 10.00
CA CYS A 14 1.79 8.58 8.60
C CYS A 14 1.28 10.01 8.37
N TYR A 15 1.23 10.42 7.11
CA TYR A 15 0.74 11.73 6.71
C TYR A 15 -0.47 11.58 5.81
N VAL A 16 -1.48 12.41 6.04
CA VAL A 16 -2.74 12.41 5.30
C VAL A 16 -2.92 13.74 4.59
N VAL A 17 -3.29 13.70 3.33
CA VAL A 17 -3.66 14.86 2.52
C VAL A 17 -5.02 14.60 1.91
N ASP A 18 -6.02 15.33 2.37
CA ASP A 18 -7.36 15.32 1.79
C ASP A 18 -7.45 16.28 0.62
N ASP A 19 -8.31 15.93 -0.35
CA ASP A 19 -8.58 16.68 -1.56
C ASP A 19 -7.30 16.99 -2.38
N VAL A 20 -6.44 15.97 -2.55
CA VAL A 20 -5.09 16.14 -3.11
C VAL A 20 -5.10 16.49 -4.61
N LEU A 21 -6.02 15.92 -5.38
CA LEU A 21 -6.19 16.23 -6.80
C LEU A 21 -7.25 17.31 -6.99
N LEU A 22 -7.01 18.21 -7.96
CA LEU A 22 -8.02 19.20 -8.36
C LEU A 22 -9.17 18.57 -9.16
N GLU A 23 -8.87 17.55 -9.97
CA GLU A 23 -9.82 16.86 -10.86
C GLU A 23 -9.66 15.33 -10.74
N PRO A 24 -9.89 14.73 -9.56
CA PRO A 24 -9.70 13.28 -9.36
C PRO A 24 -10.54 12.43 -10.32
N GLU A 25 -11.71 12.92 -10.73
CA GLU A 25 -12.60 12.27 -11.70
C GLU A 25 -11.92 12.03 -13.06
N ARG A 26 -11.00 12.91 -13.48
CA ARG A 26 -10.27 12.73 -14.75
C ARG A 26 -9.35 11.52 -14.71
N LEU A 27 -8.76 11.24 -13.55
CA LEU A 27 -7.89 10.08 -13.37
C LEU A 27 -8.71 8.78 -13.34
N VAL A 28 -9.89 8.79 -12.73
CA VAL A 28 -10.83 7.66 -12.76
C VAL A 28 -11.35 7.42 -14.17
N ALA A 29 -11.76 8.47 -14.89
CA ALA A 29 -12.20 8.37 -16.28
C ALA A 29 -11.07 7.85 -17.18
N TRP A 30 -9.83 8.29 -16.97
CA TRP A 30 -8.69 7.72 -17.70
C TRP A 30 -8.51 6.22 -17.40
N ALA A 31 -8.61 5.80 -16.13
CA ALA A 31 -8.55 4.39 -15.75
C ALA A 31 -9.62 3.54 -16.45
N ASP A 32 -10.83 4.10 -16.58
CA ASP A 32 -11.93 3.50 -17.32
C ASP A 32 -11.61 3.31 -18.82
N THR A 33 -11.00 4.32 -19.46
CA THR A 33 -10.60 4.21 -20.87
C THR A 33 -9.49 3.19 -21.12
N CYS A 34 -8.67 2.86 -20.11
CA CYS A 34 -7.54 1.94 -20.23
C CYS A 34 -7.73 0.62 -19.47
N ARG A 35 -8.96 0.21 -19.14
CA ARG A 35 -9.28 -1.06 -18.45
C ARG A 35 -8.53 -2.27 -19.00
N SER A 36 -8.47 -2.40 -20.32
CA SER A 36 -7.81 -3.53 -21.00
C SER A 36 -6.29 -3.54 -20.84
N ALA A 37 -5.68 -2.46 -20.37
CA ALA A 37 -4.26 -2.35 -20.09
C ALA A 37 -3.90 -2.78 -18.67
N PHE A 38 -4.88 -2.96 -17.77
CA PHE A 38 -4.61 -3.51 -16.44
C PHE A 38 -4.06 -4.93 -16.54
N ARG A 39 -3.04 -5.23 -15.74
CA ARG A 39 -2.38 -6.53 -15.67
C ARG A 39 -2.33 -7.02 -14.23
N PRO A 40 -2.39 -8.34 -13.97
CA PRO A 40 -2.19 -8.88 -12.64
C PRO A 40 -0.85 -8.44 -12.03
N VAL A 41 -0.82 -8.22 -10.72
CA VAL A 41 0.40 -7.99 -9.96
C VAL A 41 0.94 -9.34 -9.47
N ASP A 42 1.95 -9.88 -10.14
CA ASP A 42 2.59 -11.16 -9.80
C ASP A 42 3.86 -10.99 -8.95
N PHE A 43 4.51 -9.83 -9.02
CA PHE A 43 5.79 -9.51 -8.39
C PHE A 43 5.74 -8.96 -6.95
N SER A 44 4.55 -8.79 -6.33
CA SER A 44 4.42 -8.25 -4.96
C SER A 44 3.21 -8.79 -4.21
N ALA A 45 3.10 -8.53 -2.91
CA ALA A 45 1.95 -8.90 -2.08
C ALA A 45 0.64 -8.15 -2.40
N TYR A 46 0.57 -7.40 -3.51
CA TYR A 46 -0.65 -6.70 -3.90
C TYR A 46 -1.69 -7.68 -4.52
N PRO A 47 -2.95 -7.72 -4.01
CA PRO A 47 -3.95 -8.70 -4.43
C PRO A 47 -4.87 -8.21 -5.56
N GLY A 48 -4.29 -7.95 -6.73
CA GLY A 48 -5.10 -7.55 -7.88
C GLY A 48 -4.30 -7.11 -9.09
N GLN A 49 -4.72 -6.01 -9.71
CA GLN A 49 -4.24 -5.58 -11.02
C GLN A 49 -3.70 -4.15 -10.98
N PHE A 50 -2.87 -3.79 -11.95
CA PHE A 50 -2.30 -2.45 -12.07
C PHE A 50 -2.13 -2.01 -13.53
N VAL A 51 -2.02 -0.69 -13.71
CA VAL A 51 -1.56 -0.05 -14.94
C VAL A 51 -0.61 1.09 -14.60
N MET A 52 0.46 1.24 -15.38
CA MET A 52 1.43 2.34 -15.22
C MET A 52 0.83 3.66 -15.68
N LEU A 53 1.21 4.75 -15.04
CA LEU A 53 0.76 6.08 -15.43
C LEU A 53 1.48 6.60 -16.68
N PRO A 54 0.87 7.55 -17.41
CA PRO A 54 1.57 8.36 -18.39
C PRO A 54 2.74 9.13 -17.77
N ALA A 55 3.82 9.32 -18.53
CA ALA A 55 5.09 9.86 -18.02
C ALA A 55 4.99 11.30 -17.49
N ASP A 56 4.08 12.11 -18.04
CA ASP A 56 3.79 13.47 -17.58
C ASP A 56 3.15 13.48 -16.19
N LEU A 57 2.23 12.55 -15.93
CA LEU A 57 1.62 12.39 -14.61
C LEU A 57 2.62 11.86 -13.57
N ASP A 58 3.48 10.92 -13.96
CA ASP A 58 4.60 10.46 -13.12
C ASP A 58 5.51 11.64 -12.71
N ALA A 59 5.88 12.50 -13.67
CA ALA A 59 6.72 13.67 -13.39
C ALA A 59 6.06 14.68 -12.46
N ALA A 60 4.76 14.96 -12.67
CA ALA A 60 4.00 15.87 -11.81
C ALA A 60 3.90 15.37 -10.36
N ILE A 61 3.63 14.07 -10.18
CA ILE A 61 3.59 13.44 -8.85
C ILE A 61 4.97 13.47 -8.19
N GLY A 62 6.04 13.24 -8.96
CA GLY A 62 7.41 13.28 -8.47
C GLY A 62 7.84 14.66 -7.98
N ALA A 63 7.45 15.71 -8.72
CA ALA A 63 7.68 17.10 -8.33
C ALA A 63 6.91 17.43 -7.04
N TRP A 64 5.64 17.05 -6.97
CA TRP A 64 4.81 17.28 -5.79
C TRP A 64 5.37 16.54 -4.55
N PHE A 65 5.74 15.27 -4.68
CA PHE A 65 6.38 14.51 -3.59
C PHE A 65 7.66 15.21 -3.12
N THR A 66 8.52 15.61 -4.06
CA THR A 66 9.82 16.24 -3.77
C THR A 66 9.67 17.55 -3.00
N GLN A 67 8.61 18.31 -3.28
CA GLN A 67 8.33 19.60 -2.66
C GLN A 67 7.66 19.45 -1.29
N TYR A 68 6.62 18.62 -1.18
CA TYR A 68 5.72 18.64 -0.02
C TYR A 68 5.92 17.49 0.96
N MET A 69 6.21 16.28 0.46
CA MET A 69 6.24 15.08 1.30
C MET A 69 7.66 14.68 1.69
N ARG A 70 8.60 14.70 0.73
CA ARG A 70 9.99 14.31 0.96
C ARG A 70 10.64 14.99 2.18
N PRO A 71 10.44 16.30 2.46
CA PRO A 71 11.04 16.93 3.64
C PRO A 71 10.58 16.34 4.98
N LEU A 72 9.42 15.67 5.02
CA LEU A 72 8.80 15.08 6.21
C LEU A 72 9.36 13.69 6.57
N PHE A 73 10.26 13.17 5.74
CA PHE A 73 10.90 11.86 5.92
C PHE A 73 12.43 12.00 6.00
N ASP A 74 13.10 10.91 6.39
CA ASP A 74 14.55 10.75 6.19
C ASP A 74 14.87 10.51 4.71
N ALA A 75 14.67 11.55 3.90
CA ALA A 75 14.78 11.52 2.46
C ALA A 75 15.43 12.83 1.95
N ARG A 76 16.70 12.75 1.57
CA ARG A 76 17.48 13.87 1.03
C ARG A 76 17.23 14.09 -0.46
N ARG A 77 17.25 13.04 -1.27
CA ARG A 77 17.15 13.14 -2.74
C ARG A 77 16.38 11.95 -3.30
N LEU A 78 15.37 12.22 -4.12
CA LEU A 78 14.67 11.18 -4.86
C LEU A 78 15.64 10.52 -5.85
N ILE A 79 15.76 9.19 -5.78
CA ILE A 79 16.60 8.38 -6.66
C ILE A 79 15.74 7.73 -7.75
N ARG A 80 14.61 7.16 -7.33
CA ARG A 80 13.70 6.41 -8.19
C ARG A 80 12.28 6.58 -7.66
N MET A 81 11.31 6.62 -8.56
CA MET A 81 9.90 6.53 -8.21
C MET A 81 9.16 5.61 -9.16
N HIS A 82 8.11 5.00 -8.66
CA HIS A 82 7.11 4.30 -9.46
C HIS A 82 5.74 4.71 -8.97
N VAL A 83 4.87 5.06 -9.90
CA VAL A 83 3.47 5.31 -9.60
C VAL A 83 2.61 4.51 -10.56
N ARG A 84 1.54 3.95 -10.03
CA ARG A 84 0.61 3.12 -10.80
C ARG A 84 -0.80 3.32 -10.28
N LEU A 85 -1.78 3.21 -11.18
CA LEU A 85 -3.12 2.86 -10.73
C LEU A 85 -3.14 1.38 -10.39
N SER A 86 -3.84 1.03 -9.34
CA SER A 86 -3.99 -0.35 -8.91
C SER A 86 -5.41 -0.60 -8.41
N MET A 87 -5.87 -1.83 -8.59
CA MET A 87 -7.17 -2.28 -8.13
C MET A 87 -7.01 -3.58 -7.38
N VAL A 88 -7.55 -3.64 -6.18
CA VAL A 88 -7.70 -4.91 -5.47
C VAL A 88 -8.93 -5.63 -6.02
N THR A 89 -8.72 -6.83 -6.56
CA THR A 89 -9.76 -7.57 -7.30
C THR A 89 -9.90 -9.03 -6.86
N LEU A 90 -8.99 -9.54 -6.04
CA LEU A 90 -9.00 -10.94 -5.65
C LEU A 90 -9.94 -11.18 -4.44
N PRO A 91 -10.85 -12.17 -4.50
CA PRO A 91 -11.55 -12.62 -3.31
C PRO A 91 -10.59 -13.37 -2.36
N PRO A 92 -10.93 -13.53 -1.06
CA PRO A 92 -10.08 -14.20 -0.07
C PRO A 92 -9.59 -15.59 -0.51
N ALA A 93 -10.46 -16.38 -1.13
CA ALA A 93 -10.14 -17.74 -1.62
C ALA A 93 -9.11 -17.76 -2.77
N ALA A 94 -8.87 -16.64 -3.45
CA ALA A 94 -7.88 -16.51 -4.52
C ALA A 94 -6.56 -15.87 -4.05
N LEU A 95 -6.45 -15.52 -2.76
CA LEU A 95 -5.25 -14.92 -2.20
C LEU A 95 -4.16 -15.97 -1.99
N ARG A 96 -2.91 -15.62 -2.29
CA ARG A 96 -1.72 -16.38 -1.85
C ARG A 96 -1.32 -16.02 -0.41
N PRO A 97 -0.60 -16.86 0.33
CA PRO A 97 -0.20 -16.58 1.71
C PRO A 97 0.48 -15.22 1.93
N ALA A 98 1.34 -14.78 1.02
CA ALA A 98 1.94 -13.45 1.08
C ALA A 98 0.94 -12.28 1.05
N GLN A 99 -0.28 -12.49 0.55
CA GLN A 99 -1.39 -11.52 0.54
C GLN A 99 -2.29 -11.61 1.78
N TRP A 100 -2.10 -12.62 2.64
CA TRP A 100 -2.84 -12.76 3.91
C TRP A 100 -2.24 -11.92 5.03
N LEU A 101 -0.98 -11.51 4.88
CA LEU A 101 -0.20 -10.80 5.88
C LEU A 101 -0.10 -9.31 5.51
N CYS A 102 0.15 -8.45 6.50
CA CYS A 102 0.70 -7.13 6.23
C CYS A 102 2.14 -7.25 5.71
N HIS A 103 2.60 -6.26 4.93
CA HIS A 103 3.92 -6.24 4.32
C HIS A 103 4.59 -4.88 4.48
N SER A 104 5.88 -4.81 4.20
CA SER A 104 6.61 -3.57 3.97
C SER A 104 7.05 -3.50 2.50
N ASP A 105 7.40 -2.31 2.04
CA ASP A 105 7.93 -2.07 0.68
C ASP A 105 9.47 -2.09 0.66
N HIS A 106 10.10 -2.46 1.78
CA HIS A 106 11.54 -2.47 1.94
C HIS A 106 12.18 -3.73 1.31
N PHE A 107 12.30 -3.73 -0.02
CA PHE A 107 12.97 -4.81 -0.76
C PHE A 107 14.17 -4.27 -1.54
N GLY A 108 15.36 -4.81 -1.25
CA GLY A 108 16.57 -4.51 -2.00
C GLY A 108 17.07 -3.06 -1.88
N LEU A 109 16.77 -2.38 -0.77
CA LEU A 109 17.30 -1.05 -0.51
C LEU A 109 18.72 -1.13 0.05
N GLU A 110 19.60 -0.28 -0.47
CA GLU A 110 20.92 -0.05 0.12
C GLU A 110 20.80 0.62 1.50
N PRO A 111 21.74 0.43 2.44
CA PRO A 111 21.67 1.07 3.76
C PRO A 111 21.53 2.60 3.71
N ALA A 112 22.09 3.24 2.68
CA ALA A 112 22.01 4.69 2.47
C ALA A 112 20.68 5.15 1.82
N GLN A 113 19.72 4.26 1.62
CA GLN A 113 18.44 4.52 0.98
C GLN A 113 17.27 4.39 1.96
N SER A 114 16.22 5.16 1.69
CA SER A 114 14.91 5.05 2.32
C SER A 114 13.85 4.85 1.23
N ILE A 115 12.69 4.32 1.63
CA ILE A 115 11.52 4.22 0.75
C ILE A 115 10.33 4.84 1.44
N GLN A 116 9.58 5.65 0.70
CA GLN A 116 8.30 6.17 1.12
C GLN A 116 7.24 5.59 0.20
N ALA A 117 6.08 5.29 0.74
CA ALA A 117 4.96 4.74 0.00
C ALA A 117 3.73 5.62 0.19
N SER A 118 2.82 5.52 -0.77
CA SER A 118 1.57 6.27 -0.74
C SER A 118 0.42 5.53 -1.38
N VAL A 119 -0.78 5.81 -0.88
CA VAL A 119 -2.05 5.32 -1.42
C VAL A 119 -3.02 6.50 -1.51
N LEU A 120 -3.46 6.82 -2.72
CA LEU A 120 -4.57 7.74 -2.97
C LEU A 120 -5.83 6.92 -3.29
N TYR A 121 -6.90 7.14 -2.53
CA TYR A 121 -8.18 6.47 -2.74
C TYR A 121 -9.00 7.20 -3.82
N LEU A 122 -9.29 6.48 -4.92
CA LEU A 122 -10.04 6.95 -6.07
C LEU A 122 -11.39 6.22 -6.18
N PHE A 123 -12.05 6.02 -5.05
CA PHE A 123 -13.39 5.46 -4.94
C PHE A 123 -14.21 6.20 -3.88
N LYS A 124 -15.54 6.15 -4.00
CA LYS A 124 -16.46 6.87 -3.11
C LYS A 124 -17.02 6.02 -1.97
N ASP A 125 -17.08 4.70 -2.11
CA ASP A 125 -17.54 3.80 -1.04
C ASP A 125 -16.43 3.55 -0.02
N PRO A 126 -16.49 4.13 1.20
CA PRO A 126 -15.46 3.91 2.23
C PRO A 126 -15.40 2.46 2.71
N GLY A 127 -16.46 1.66 2.49
CA GLY A 127 -16.50 0.23 2.82
C GLY A 127 -15.54 -0.62 1.98
N LEU A 128 -14.98 -0.09 0.90
CA LEU A 128 -13.89 -0.73 0.15
C LEU A 128 -12.55 -0.70 0.89
N GLY A 129 -12.47 0.00 2.02
CA GLY A 129 -11.38 -0.17 2.97
C GLY A 129 -10.18 0.74 2.77
N GLY A 130 -9.65 1.24 3.88
CA GLY A 130 -8.50 2.14 3.94
C GLY A 130 -7.17 1.41 3.98
N THR A 131 -6.26 1.89 4.82
CA THR A 131 -4.93 1.29 5.06
C THR A 131 -4.74 1.07 6.56
N GLY A 132 -4.42 -0.16 6.95
CA GLY A 132 -4.04 -0.54 8.30
C GLY A 132 -2.51 -0.58 8.46
N PHE A 133 -2.02 -0.24 9.65
CA PHE A 133 -0.61 -0.26 10.01
C PHE A 133 -0.36 -1.21 11.19
N TYR A 134 0.78 -1.89 11.17
CA TYR A 134 1.10 -2.97 12.09
C TYR A 134 2.55 -2.91 12.57
N GLU A 135 2.83 -3.61 13.66
CA GLU A 135 4.17 -3.95 14.14
C GLU A 135 4.27 -5.46 14.37
N PRO A 136 5.47 -6.07 14.27
CA PRO A 136 5.64 -7.48 14.57
C PRO A 136 5.42 -7.76 16.06
N ALA A 137 4.63 -8.78 16.38
CA ALA A 137 4.40 -9.27 17.74
C ALA A 137 5.35 -10.41 18.13
N ARG A 138 6.26 -10.80 17.23
CA ARG A 138 7.21 -11.92 17.40
C ARG A 138 8.66 -11.52 17.12
N PRO A 139 9.65 -12.26 17.66
CA PRO A 139 11.05 -12.01 17.39
C PRO A 139 11.39 -12.01 15.89
N ALA A 140 12.36 -11.21 15.49
CA ALA A 140 12.72 -11.02 14.08
C ALA A 140 13.03 -12.33 13.32
N ALA A 141 13.60 -13.33 14.00
CA ALA A 141 13.86 -14.63 13.38
C ALA A 141 12.56 -15.38 13.03
N GLU A 142 11.55 -15.35 13.90
CA GLU A 142 10.24 -15.96 13.65
C GLU A 142 9.50 -15.22 12.54
N MET A 143 9.57 -13.88 12.54
CA MET A 143 8.97 -13.06 11.47
C MET A 143 9.60 -13.32 10.11
N ARG A 144 10.94 -13.48 10.04
CA ARG A 144 11.62 -13.83 8.79
C ARG A 144 11.17 -15.19 8.25
N ASN A 145 10.99 -16.17 9.13
CA ASN A 145 10.48 -17.49 8.73
C ASN A 145 9.05 -17.39 8.21
N LEU A 146 8.17 -16.68 8.92
CA LEU A 146 6.78 -16.46 8.49
C LEU A 146 6.71 -15.83 7.09
N PHE A 147 7.45 -14.75 6.85
CA PHE A 147 7.44 -14.08 5.55
C PHE A 147 8.08 -14.93 4.44
N GLY A 148 9.13 -15.71 4.75
CA GLY A 148 9.73 -16.65 3.80
C GLY A 148 8.76 -17.76 3.42
N ASP A 149 8.11 -18.37 4.41
CA ASP A 149 7.13 -19.44 4.22
C ASP A 149 5.90 -18.93 3.43
N ALA A 150 5.47 -17.69 3.66
CA ALA A 150 4.36 -17.08 2.92
C ALA A 150 4.64 -16.92 1.40
N ILE A 151 5.91 -16.93 1.00
CA ILE A 151 6.34 -16.87 -0.41
C ILE A 151 6.53 -18.28 -0.98
N GLN A 152 6.99 -19.23 -0.16
CA GLN A 152 7.48 -20.53 -0.62
C GLN A 152 6.46 -21.67 -0.49
N LEU A 153 5.59 -21.63 0.51
CA LEU A 153 4.64 -22.70 0.80
C LEU A 153 3.35 -22.54 -0.01
N SER A 154 2.66 -23.67 -0.24
CA SER A 154 1.26 -23.67 -0.66
C SER A 154 0.37 -23.11 0.46
N ALA A 155 -0.86 -22.71 0.11
CA ALA A 155 -1.85 -22.23 1.07
C ALA A 155 -2.06 -23.24 2.22
N ASP A 156 -2.34 -24.51 1.91
CA ASP A 156 -2.61 -25.54 2.91
C ASP A 156 -1.41 -25.77 3.85
N ALA A 157 -0.19 -25.83 3.31
CA ALA A 157 1.01 -26.02 4.12
C ALA A 157 1.32 -24.80 5.01
N PHE A 158 1.03 -23.59 4.51
CA PHE A 158 1.16 -22.37 5.31
C PHE A 158 0.15 -22.34 6.46
N THR A 159 -1.11 -22.69 6.19
CA THR A 159 -2.15 -22.83 7.21
C THR A 159 -1.77 -23.87 8.26
N GLU A 160 -1.34 -25.08 7.85
CA GLU A 160 -0.92 -26.14 8.77
C GLU A 160 0.22 -25.69 9.70
N ARG A 161 1.19 -24.94 9.15
CA ARG A 161 2.37 -24.51 9.90
C ARG A 161 2.11 -23.35 10.86
N HIS A 162 1.34 -22.35 10.42
CA HIS A 162 1.21 -21.07 11.13
C HIS A 162 -0.17 -20.85 11.76
N GLY A 163 -1.17 -21.64 11.39
CA GLY A 163 -2.56 -21.47 11.84
C GLY A 163 -3.19 -20.17 11.34
N ILE A 164 -2.77 -19.68 10.17
CA ILE A 164 -3.31 -18.48 9.52
C ILE A 164 -4.13 -18.94 8.32
N GLU A 165 -5.38 -18.51 8.25
CA GLU A 165 -6.29 -18.82 7.15
C GLU A 165 -6.28 -17.73 6.07
N ALA A 166 -6.80 -18.08 4.89
CA ALA A 166 -6.94 -17.15 3.78
C ALA A 166 -7.88 -15.98 4.13
N GLY A 167 -7.38 -14.76 3.98
CA GLY A 167 -8.14 -13.55 4.31
C GLY A 167 -7.32 -12.29 4.13
N TYR A 168 -7.98 -11.13 4.16
CA TYR A 168 -7.29 -9.85 4.25
C TYR A 168 -6.83 -9.60 5.69
N MET A 169 -5.64 -9.01 5.86
CA MET A 169 -5.15 -8.57 7.16
C MET A 169 -5.99 -7.39 7.68
N LEU A 170 -6.65 -7.55 8.83
CA LEU A 170 -7.53 -6.54 9.45
C LEU A 170 -7.05 -6.15 10.85
N ASP A 171 -7.27 -7.02 11.84
CA ASP A 171 -6.96 -6.79 13.25
C ASP A 171 -5.61 -7.37 13.69
N SER A 172 -5.25 -7.13 14.95
CA SER A 172 -4.11 -7.80 15.59
C SER A 172 -4.30 -9.32 15.60
N ASN A 173 -3.20 -10.05 15.48
CA ASN A 173 -3.18 -11.51 15.61
C ASN A 173 -1.89 -11.95 16.34
N ARG A 174 -1.62 -13.26 16.33
CA ARG A 174 -0.43 -13.84 16.99
C ARG A 174 0.90 -13.24 16.53
N TYR A 175 0.97 -12.76 15.28
CA TYR A 175 2.18 -12.31 14.60
C TYR A 175 2.28 -10.79 14.47
N PHE A 176 1.17 -10.07 14.55
CA PHE A 176 1.12 -8.63 14.30
C PHE A 176 0.21 -7.92 15.30
N ASN A 177 0.66 -6.77 15.81
CA ASN A 177 -0.20 -5.83 16.53
C ASN A 177 -0.62 -4.72 15.56
N ARG A 178 -1.91 -4.42 15.47
CA ARG A 178 -2.41 -3.23 14.75
C ARG A 178 -2.10 -1.98 15.58
N ILE A 179 -1.43 -1.02 14.97
CA ILE A 179 -0.93 0.21 15.63
C ILE A 179 -1.62 1.49 15.13
N GLY A 180 -2.57 1.34 14.21
CA GLY A 180 -3.39 2.43 13.68
C GLY A 180 -3.86 2.12 12.27
N GLY A 181 -4.52 3.10 11.67
CA GLY A 181 -5.00 3.02 10.30
C GLY A 181 -5.60 4.33 9.84
N VAL A 182 -5.72 4.47 8.52
CA VAL A 182 -6.39 5.59 7.88
C VAL A 182 -7.59 5.07 7.12
N ALA A 183 -8.78 5.52 7.50
CA ALA A 183 -10.00 5.20 6.79
C ALA A 183 -9.97 5.77 5.37
N ALA A 184 -10.49 4.99 4.41
CA ALA A 184 -10.64 5.44 3.04
C ALA A 184 -11.58 6.65 2.95
N ARG A 185 -11.21 7.60 2.12
CA ARG A 185 -12.02 8.77 1.75
C ARG A 185 -11.69 9.14 0.31
N TRP A 186 -12.68 9.48 -0.49
CA TRP A 186 -12.46 9.99 -1.85
C TRP A 186 -11.42 11.10 -1.86
N ASN A 187 -10.43 11.02 -2.77
CA ASN A 187 -9.38 12.00 -2.96
C ASN A 187 -8.48 12.24 -1.73
N ARG A 188 -8.42 11.27 -0.81
CA ARG A 188 -7.47 11.23 0.30
C ARG A 188 -6.23 10.44 -0.12
N MET A 189 -5.07 11.06 0.09
CA MET A 189 -3.77 10.41 -0.07
C MET A 189 -3.11 10.21 1.28
N VAL A 190 -2.63 8.98 1.51
CA VAL A 190 -1.87 8.61 2.70
C VAL A 190 -0.42 8.40 2.27
N PHE A 191 0.53 8.91 3.06
CA PHE A 191 1.96 8.68 2.91
C PHE A 191 2.54 8.09 4.19
N TYR A 192 3.44 7.13 4.05
CA TYR A 192 4.10 6.49 5.17
C TYR A 192 5.53 6.06 4.78
N ASP A 193 6.34 5.80 5.79
CA ASP A 193 7.64 5.15 5.58
C ASP A 193 7.38 3.72 5.09
N GLY A 194 7.92 3.33 3.93
CA GLY A 194 7.65 2.02 3.35
C GLY A 194 8.30 0.86 4.12
N THR A 195 9.09 1.11 5.17
CA THR A 195 9.53 0.07 6.11
C THR A 195 8.43 -0.31 7.12
N LEU A 196 7.41 0.53 7.28
CA LEU A 196 6.25 0.27 8.14
C LEU A 196 5.43 -0.89 7.58
N LEU A 197 5.09 -1.86 8.43
CA LEU A 197 4.18 -2.94 8.04
C LEU A 197 2.78 -2.37 7.83
N HIS A 198 2.18 -2.68 6.70
CA HIS A 198 0.87 -2.17 6.31
C HIS A 198 0.10 -3.16 5.43
N SER A 199 -1.21 -2.95 5.34
CA SER A 199 -2.10 -3.70 4.46
C SER A 199 -3.32 -2.84 4.08
N GLY A 200 -4.03 -3.24 3.03
CA GLY A 200 -5.37 -2.71 2.78
C GLY A 200 -6.33 -3.19 3.86
N ASP A 201 -7.06 -2.26 4.50
CA ASP A 201 -8.02 -2.53 5.57
C ASP A 201 -9.40 -2.92 4.97
N ILE A 202 -9.42 -4.05 4.24
CA ILE A 202 -10.53 -4.46 3.37
C ILE A 202 -11.51 -5.35 4.14
N VAL A 203 -12.50 -4.72 4.78
CA VAL A 203 -13.50 -5.40 5.61
C VAL A 203 -14.64 -6.06 4.83
N ALA A 204 -14.86 -5.65 3.58
CA ALA A 204 -15.96 -6.08 2.73
C ALA A 204 -15.46 -6.60 1.36
N PRO A 205 -14.69 -7.70 1.33
CA PRO A 205 -14.08 -8.20 0.09
C PRO A 205 -15.09 -8.60 -0.99
N GLU A 206 -16.33 -8.88 -0.62
CA GLU A 206 -17.44 -9.14 -1.54
C GLU A 206 -17.83 -7.94 -2.43
N LYS A 207 -17.40 -6.72 -2.06
CA LYS A 207 -17.59 -5.51 -2.87
C LYS A 207 -16.52 -5.32 -3.94
N LEU A 208 -15.41 -6.05 -3.86
CA LEU A 208 -14.30 -5.90 -4.79
C LEU A 208 -14.69 -6.35 -6.20
N ASN A 209 -14.27 -5.58 -7.19
CA ASN A 209 -14.50 -5.87 -8.60
C ASN A 209 -13.41 -5.20 -9.44
N ASN A 210 -13.38 -5.49 -10.74
CA ASN A 210 -12.41 -4.97 -11.69
C ASN A 210 -12.89 -3.72 -12.46
N ASP A 211 -13.96 -3.06 -11.99
CA ASP A 211 -14.48 -1.84 -12.59
C ASP A 211 -13.87 -0.60 -11.92
N PRO A 212 -13.02 0.20 -12.61
CA PRO A 212 -12.41 1.39 -12.02
C PRO A 212 -13.41 2.45 -11.52
N LEU A 213 -14.66 2.42 -12.01
CA LEU A 213 -15.70 3.38 -11.61
C LEU A 213 -16.37 3.01 -10.28
N SER A 214 -16.35 1.74 -9.89
CA SER A 214 -17.10 1.23 -8.73
C SER A 214 -16.26 0.38 -7.76
N GLY A 215 -15.15 -0.19 -8.22
CA GLY A 215 -14.22 -1.00 -7.44
C GLY A 215 -13.21 -0.17 -6.65
N ARG A 216 -12.30 -0.87 -5.96
CA ARG A 216 -11.27 -0.27 -5.10
C ARG A 216 -10.08 0.25 -5.92
N LEU A 217 -10.30 1.29 -6.71
CA LEU A 217 -9.26 1.96 -7.47
C LEU A 217 -8.38 2.84 -6.57
N THR A 218 -7.07 2.60 -6.59
CA THR A 218 -6.08 3.42 -5.88
C THR A 218 -4.97 3.88 -6.81
N LEU A 219 -4.36 5.01 -6.51
CA LEU A 219 -3.04 5.36 -7.04
C LEU A 219 -2.00 5.03 -5.97
N ASN A 220 -1.06 4.14 -6.31
CA ASN A 220 0.00 3.69 -5.42
C ASN A 220 1.33 4.28 -5.90
N GLY A 221 2.01 5.00 -5.02
CA GLY A 221 3.31 5.61 -5.29
C GLY A 221 4.39 5.09 -4.37
N PHE A 222 5.57 4.79 -4.93
CA PHE A 222 6.75 4.31 -4.22
C PHE A 222 7.94 5.19 -4.57
N TYR A 223 8.61 5.73 -3.56
CA TYR A 223 9.64 6.76 -3.72
C TYR A 223 10.91 6.32 -2.99
N THR A 224 11.90 5.85 -3.73
CA THR A 224 13.22 5.51 -3.19
C THR A 224 14.07 6.77 -3.13
N CYS A 225 14.56 7.11 -1.95
CA CYS A 225 15.37 8.29 -1.71
C CYS A 225 16.75 7.93 -1.14
N ARG A 226 17.74 8.80 -1.32
CA ARG A 226 18.94 8.78 -0.50
C ARG A 226 18.59 9.36 0.88
N ARG A 227 19.03 8.71 1.95
CA ARG A 227 18.91 9.23 3.32
C ARG A 227 19.72 10.51 3.52
N ARG A 228 19.40 11.25 4.58
CA ARG A 228 20.23 12.39 5.01
C ARG A 228 21.58 11.86 5.49
N ALA A 229 22.64 12.62 5.25
CA ALA A 229 23.92 12.27 5.85
C ALA A 229 23.79 12.50 7.36
N SER A 230 24.16 11.49 8.15
CA SER A 230 24.41 11.63 9.59
C SER A 230 25.54 12.61 9.84
#